data_AF-A0A350IXJ6-F1
#
_entry.id   AF-A0A350IXJ6-F1
#
_cell.length_a   1.000
_cell.length_b   1.000
_cell.length_c   1.000
_cell.angle_alpha   90.00
_cell.angle_beta   90.00
_cell.angle_gamma   90.00
#
_symmetry.space_group_name_H-M   'P 1'
#
loop_
_entity.id
_entity.type
_entity.pdbx_description
1 polymer ?
#
loop_
_entity_poly.entity_id
_entity_poly.type
_entity_poly.pdbx_seq_one_letter_code
_entity_poly.pdbx_strand_id
1 'polypeptide(L)'
;DELWINGDICDRGKESIALLQEIIASPNMHIVYGNHDVWLEKYMQELINCKKDSNMTDLTEDFMNWLHYNGGYTTADQYMDLSFPECYDIKLYMEENKRYYQYLDIHNQKFLLVHGGLLDEYYKPDIHLSEVPPEVLVWSHIGIDDNPFSDVTMIVGHVPTFCYGPEYENKIIHGKNDTIFHIDCGCVYGRSLGCIRLDDKKEFYVKSSMPYVHC
;
A
#
# COMPACT_ATOMS: atom_id res chain seq x y z
N ASP A 1 -13.36 -2.78 16.41
CA ASP A 1 -13.15 -2.14 15.10
C ASP A 1 -12.00 -2.83 14.40
N GLU A 2 -12.14 -3.06 13.09
CA GLU A 2 -11.10 -3.61 12.23
C GLU A 2 -10.50 -2.46 11.40
N LEU A 3 -9.18 -2.39 11.28
CA LEU A 3 -8.48 -1.43 10.43
C LEU A 3 -7.82 -2.16 9.27
N TRP A 4 -8.12 -1.73 8.05
CA TRP A 4 -7.48 -2.24 6.83
C TRP A 4 -6.57 -1.16 6.23
N ILE A 5 -5.31 -1.51 6.02
CA ILE A 5 -4.29 -0.64 5.42
C ILE A 5 -4.10 -1.06 3.96
N ASN A 6 -4.38 -0.15 3.03
CA ASN A 6 -4.41 -0.45 1.59
C ASN A 6 -3.06 -0.20 0.91
N GLY A 7 -2.02 -0.84 1.44
CA GLY A 7 -0.67 -0.86 0.86
C GLY A 7 0.19 0.35 1.16
N ASP A 8 1.43 0.26 0.68
CA ASP A 8 2.50 1.25 0.84
C ASP A 8 2.70 1.66 2.31
N ILE A 9 2.82 0.63 3.15
CA ILE A 9 3.14 0.78 4.58
C ILE A 9 4.58 1.27 4.73
N CYS A 10 5.43 0.86 3.79
CA CYS A 10 6.87 1.08 3.83
C CYS A 10 7.30 2.21 2.89
N ASP A 11 8.54 2.64 3.10
CA ASP A 11 9.31 3.58 2.26
C ASP A 11 8.92 5.04 2.36
N ARG A 12 9.87 5.91 1.98
CA ARG A 12 9.79 7.39 1.94
C ARG A 12 9.57 8.08 3.30
N GLY A 13 8.76 7.50 4.18
CA GLY A 13 8.48 7.95 5.54
C GLY A 13 9.64 7.69 6.50
N LYS A 14 9.47 8.13 7.75
CA LYS A 14 10.52 8.09 8.78
C LYS A 14 10.43 6.90 9.72
N GLU A 15 9.34 6.13 9.71
CA GLU A 15 9.02 5.16 10.77
C GLU A 15 8.40 3.87 10.19
N SER A 16 8.84 3.44 9.00
CA SER A 16 8.29 2.28 8.27
C SER A 16 8.28 1.01 9.12
N ILE A 17 9.42 0.70 9.75
CA ILE A 17 9.58 -0.51 10.55
C ILE A 17 8.80 -0.44 11.87
N ALA A 18 8.77 0.73 12.52
CA ALA A 18 7.98 0.92 13.74
C ALA A 18 6.47 0.76 13.45
N LEU A 19 5.99 1.26 12.30
CA LEU A 19 4.61 1.06 11.86
C LEU A 19 4.32 -0.43 11.60
N LEU A 20 5.21 -1.15 10.92
CA LEU A 20 5.05 -2.60 10.72
C LEU A 20 4.97 -3.35 12.05
N GLN A 21 5.81 -3.02 13.03
CA GLN A 21 5.78 -3.64 14.35
C GLN A 21 4.46 -3.37 15.09
N GLU A 22 3.91 -2.15 15.00
CA GLU A 22 2.60 -1.80 15.57
C GLU A 22 1.47 -2.61 14.91
N ILE A 23 1.51 -2.76 13.58
CA ILE A 23 0.56 -3.58 12.83
C ILE A 23 0.64 -5.04 13.30
N ILE A 24 1.85 -5.61 13.39
CA ILE A 24 2.09 -7.00 13.84
C ILE A 24 1.55 -7.23 15.27
N ALA A 25 1.73 -6.25 16.16
CA ALA A 25 1.26 -6.33 17.53
C ALA A 25 -0.27 -6.17 17.67
N SER A 26 -0.95 -5.68 16.62
CA SER A 26 -2.36 -5.30 16.65
C SER A 26 -3.23 -6.32 15.89
N PRO A 27 -3.94 -7.23 16.58
CA PRO A 27 -4.70 -8.30 15.93
C PRO A 27 -5.90 -7.83 15.08
N ASN A 28 -6.28 -6.56 15.21
CA ASN A 28 -7.36 -5.93 14.46
C ASN A 28 -6.88 -5.03 13.31
N MET A 29 -5.57 -5.03 13.02
CA MET A 29 -4.99 -4.34 11.86
C MET A 29 -4.64 -5.37 10.78
N HIS A 30 -5.08 -5.11 9.56
CA HIS A 30 -4.90 -5.99 8.41
C HIS A 30 -4.26 -5.23 7.27
N ILE A 31 -3.45 -5.93 6.49
CA ILE A 31 -2.74 -5.35 5.36
C ILE A 31 -3.25 -5.91 4.03
N VAL A 32 -3.29 -5.03 3.05
CA VAL A 32 -3.25 -5.32 1.62
C VAL A 32 -1.93 -4.76 1.11
N TYR A 33 -1.22 -5.48 0.27
CA TYR A 33 0.10 -5.09 -0.22
C TYR A 33 0.00 -3.97 -1.24
N GLY A 34 0.84 -2.95 -1.05
CA GLY A 34 1.23 -2.04 -2.11
C GLY A 34 2.50 -2.49 -2.81
N ASN A 35 2.92 -1.72 -3.81
CA ASN A 35 4.13 -2.03 -4.57
C ASN A 35 5.39 -1.87 -3.72
N HIS A 36 5.40 -0.95 -2.75
CA HIS A 36 6.52 -0.79 -1.82
C HIS A 36 6.66 -1.98 -0.85
N ASP A 37 5.54 -2.51 -0.39
CA ASP A 37 5.51 -3.68 0.49
C ASP A 37 6.02 -4.94 -0.22
N VAL A 38 5.73 -5.06 -1.53
CA VAL A 38 6.27 -6.13 -2.40
C VAL A 38 7.78 -6.04 -2.49
N TRP A 39 8.36 -4.85 -2.67
CA TRP A 39 9.81 -4.70 -2.70
C TRP A 39 10.45 -5.06 -1.38
N LEU A 40 9.93 -4.57 -0.26
CA LEU A 40 10.47 -4.90 1.04
C LEU A 40 10.45 -6.43 1.25
N GLU A 41 9.30 -7.08 1.10
CA GLU A 41 9.17 -8.54 1.27
C GLU A 41 10.16 -9.32 0.37
N LYS A 42 10.26 -8.94 -0.90
CA LYS A 42 11.20 -9.53 -1.86
C LYS A 42 12.65 -9.48 -1.39
N TYR A 43 13.06 -8.38 -0.75
CA TYR A 43 14.45 -8.12 -0.40
C TYR A 43 14.79 -8.30 1.09
N MET A 44 13.84 -8.65 1.95
CA MET A 44 14.10 -8.89 3.38
C MET A 44 15.17 -9.94 3.64
N GLN A 45 15.15 -11.06 2.90
CA GLN A 45 16.17 -12.11 3.04
C GLN A 45 17.55 -11.61 2.61
N GLU A 46 17.59 -10.76 1.59
CA GLU A 46 18.81 -10.15 1.10
C GLU A 46 19.39 -9.19 2.14
N LEU A 47 18.57 -8.31 2.72
CA LEU A 47 18.99 -7.42 3.81
C LEU A 47 19.53 -8.20 5.02
N ILE A 48 18.92 -9.34 5.38
CA ILE A 48 19.43 -10.24 6.43
C ILE A 48 20.80 -10.81 6.06
N ASN A 49 21.02 -11.17 4.79
CA ASN A 49 22.31 -11.68 4.31
C ASN A 49 23.37 -10.58 4.37
N CYS A 50 23.06 -9.37 3.90
CA CYS A 50 23.94 -8.20 3.95
C CYS A 50 24.35 -7.85 5.39
N LYS A 51 23.41 -7.97 6.35
CA LYS A 51 23.69 -7.76 7.77
C LYS A 51 24.68 -8.79 8.34
N LYS A 52 24.71 -10.02 7.82
CA LYS A 52 25.66 -11.07 8.23
C LYS A 52 27.04 -10.87 7.61
N ASP A 53 27.07 -10.53 6.33
CA ASP A 53 28.28 -10.26 5.56
C ASP A 53 27.95 -9.32 4.41
N SER A 54 28.52 -8.12 4.42
CA SER A 54 28.28 -7.09 3.40
C SER A 54 28.65 -7.52 1.98
N ASN A 55 29.50 -8.54 1.83
CA ASN A 55 29.87 -9.09 0.52
C ASN A 55 28.80 -10.01 -0.09
N MET A 56 27.74 -10.34 0.67
CA MET A 56 26.66 -11.21 0.19
C MET A 56 25.58 -10.49 -0.61
N THR A 57 25.71 -9.18 -0.83
CA THR A 57 24.68 -8.38 -1.51
C THR A 57 24.66 -8.64 -3.02
N ASP A 58 23.58 -9.22 -3.52
CA ASP A 58 23.23 -9.24 -4.94
C ASP A 58 22.60 -7.89 -5.35
N LEU A 59 23.44 -6.99 -5.85
CA LEU A 59 23.06 -5.65 -6.31
C LEU A 59 22.35 -5.70 -7.68
N THR A 60 21.22 -6.40 -7.72
CA THR A 60 20.36 -6.41 -8.91
C THR A 60 19.87 -5.01 -9.26
N GLU A 61 19.59 -4.76 -10.54
CA GLU A 61 19.06 -3.47 -10.99
C GLU A 61 17.76 -3.08 -10.26
N ASP A 62 16.87 -4.05 -10.03
CA ASP A 62 15.62 -3.81 -9.30
C ASP A 62 15.85 -3.49 -7.81
N PHE A 63 16.84 -4.12 -7.16
CA PHE A 63 17.19 -3.80 -5.77
C PHE A 63 17.71 -2.37 -5.65
N MET A 64 18.61 -1.99 -6.56
CA MET A 64 19.13 -0.62 -6.63
C MET A 64 18.01 0.38 -6.96
N ASN A 65 17.08 0.01 -7.83
CA ASN A 65 15.94 0.84 -8.17
C ASN A 65 15.02 1.10 -6.98
N TRP A 66 14.73 0.06 -6.19
CA TRP A 66 13.97 0.20 -4.96
C TRP A 66 14.67 1.14 -3.96
N LEU A 67 15.95 0.85 -3.64
CA LEU A 67 16.70 1.60 -2.63
C LEU A 67 16.86 3.08 -3.01
N HIS A 68 17.28 3.37 -4.25
CA HIS A 68 17.74 4.71 -4.62
C HIS A 68 16.69 5.58 -5.31
N TYR A 69 15.73 4.98 -6.02
CA TYR A 69 14.76 5.74 -6.81
C TYR A 69 13.33 5.66 -6.27
N ASN A 70 13.04 4.70 -5.39
CA ASN A 70 11.70 4.51 -4.84
C ASN A 70 11.63 4.69 -3.32
N GLY A 71 12.69 5.22 -2.69
CA GLY A 71 12.66 5.57 -1.27
C GLY A 71 12.81 4.39 -0.31
N GLY A 72 13.24 3.22 -0.82
CA GLY A 72 13.48 2.02 -0.03
C GLY A 72 14.62 2.14 0.97
N TYR A 73 15.56 3.09 0.76
CA TYR A 73 16.73 3.24 1.61
C TYR A 73 16.40 3.40 3.10
N THR A 74 15.44 4.26 3.46
CA THR A 74 15.07 4.49 4.86
C THR A 74 14.54 3.22 5.52
N THR A 75 13.66 2.48 4.82
CA THR A 75 13.12 1.21 5.32
C THR A 75 14.21 0.16 5.47
N ALA A 76 15.09 0.03 4.47
CA ALA A 76 16.19 -0.93 4.49
C ALA A 76 17.17 -0.64 5.64
N ASP A 77 17.51 0.62 5.87
CA ASP A 77 18.38 1.06 6.97
C ASP A 77 17.77 0.68 8.34
N GLN A 78 16.50 1.05 8.57
CA GLN A 78 15.75 0.68 9.77
C GLN A 78 15.66 -0.83 9.98
N TYR A 79 15.42 -1.58 8.90
CA TYR A 79 15.31 -3.03 8.96
C TYR A 79 16.66 -3.68 9.28
N MET A 80 17.76 -3.16 8.75
CA MET A 80 19.10 -3.63 9.05
C MET A 80 19.55 -3.29 10.48
N ASP A 81 18.98 -2.27 11.12
CA ASP A 81 19.27 -1.93 12.52
C ASP A 81 18.64 -2.91 13.53
N LEU A 82 17.59 -3.63 13.14
CA LEU A 82 16.93 -4.63 13.97
C LEU A 82 17.86 -5.80 14.37
N SER A 83 17.48 -6.51 15.43
CA SER A 83 18.08 -7.82 15.73
C SER A 83 17.65 -8.87 14.69
N PHE A 84 18.45 -9.93 14.52
CA PHE A 84 18.08 -11.02 13.61
C PHE A 84 16.71 -11.64 13.91
N PRO A 85 16.34 -11.94 15.18
CA PRO A 85 14.99 -12.41 15.49
C PRO A 85 13.89 -11.46 15.00
N GLU A 86 14.01 -10.15 15.26
CA GLU A 86 13.02 -9.17 14.80
C GLU A 86 12.90 -9.11 13.28
N CYS A 87 14.03 -9.19 12.54
CA CYS A 87 14.00 -9.29 11.08
C CYS A 87 13.20 -10.54 10.64
N TYR A 88 13.49 -11.70 11.23
CA TYR A 88 12.81 -12.95 10.86
C TYR A 88 11.32 -12.94 11.23
N ASP A 89 10.95 -12.34 12.36
CA ASP A 89 9.56 -12.20 12.79
C ASP A 89 8.76 -11.32 11.82
N ILE A 90 9.31 -10.16 11.43
CA ILE A 90 8.68 -9.28 10.43
C ILE A 90 8.59 -9.98 9.06
N LYS A 91 9.66 -10.65 8.63
CA LYS A 91 9.67 -11.40 7.38
C LYS A 91 8.60 -12.48 7.34
N LEU A 92 8.51 -13.28 8.40
CA LEU A 92 7.50 -14.34 8.49
C LEU A 92 6.10 -13.76 8.46
N TYR A 93 5.85 -12.68 9.22
CA TYR A 93 4.56 -12.00 9.21
C TYR A 93 4.15 -11.52 7.82
N MET A 94 5.07 -10.88 7.09
CA MET A 94 4.83 -10.39 5.73
C MET A 94 4.53 -11.57 4.79
N GLU A 95 5.33 -12.63 4.81
CA GLU A 95 5.09 -13.82 3.99
C GLU A 95 3.73 -14.50 4.28
N GLU A 96 3.36 -14.62 5.56
CA GLU A 96 2.09 -15.24 5.99
C GLU A 96 0.86 -14.37 5.70
N ASN A 97 1.01 -13.03 5.70
CA ASN A 97 -0.08 -12.08 5.49
C ASN A 97 -0.05 -11.43 4.10
N LYS A 98 0.72 -12.01 3.17
CA LYS A 98 0.82 -11.56 1.79
C LYS A 98 -0.53 -11.63 1.08
N ARG A 99 -1.13 -10.47 0.85
CA ARG A 99 -2.46 -10.32 0.26
C ARG A 99 -2.50 -9.12 -0.68
N TYR A 100 -2.83 -9.34 -1.94
CA TYR A 100 -2.89 -8.28 -2.95
C TYR A 100 -4.26 -7.59 -3.06
N TYR A 101 -5.30 -8.21 -2.51
CA TYR A 101 -6.64 -7.64 -2.46
C TYR A 101 -7.47 -8.28 -1.34
N GLN A 102 -8.49 -7.57 -0.87
CA GLN A 102 -9.46 -8.09 0.11
C GLN A 102 -10.89 -7.72 -0.29
N TYR A 103 -11.79 -8.71 -0.32
CA TYR A 103 -13.22 -8.47 -0.36
C TYR A 103 -13.79 -8.34 1.06
N LEU A 104 -14.62 -7.32 1.28
CA LEU A 104 -15.35 -7.12 2.52
C LEU A 104 -16.85 -7.02 2.22
N ASP A 105 -17.68 -7.56 3.11
CA ASP A 105 -19.14 -7.37 3.08
C ASP A 105 -19.54 -6.65 4.37
N ILE A 106 -19.95 -5.39 4.23
CA ILE A 106 -20.35 -4.54 5.35
C ILE A 106 -21.78 -4.08 5.08
N HIS A 107 -22.73 -4.51 5.91
CA HIS A 107 -24.15 -4.17 5.78
C HIS A 107 -24.78 -4.50 4.41
N ASN A 108 -24.38 -5.61 3.78
CA ASN A 108 -24.76 -6.03 2.41
C ASN A 108 -24.21 -5.13 1.29
N GLN A 109 -23.24 -4.28 1.60
CA GLN A 109 -22.43 -3.58 0.60
C GLN A 109 -21.09 -4.28 0.46
N LYS A 110 -20.75 -4.66 -0.78
CA LYS A 110 -19.46 -5.28 -1.09
C LYS A 110 -18.42 -4.20 -1.32
N PHE A 111 -17.27 -4.38 -0.69
CA PHE A 111 -16.08 -3.57 -0.92
C PHE A 111 -14.93 -4.46 -1.42
N LEU A 112 -14.09 -3.88 -2.27
CA LEU A 112 -12.85 -4.47 -2.73
C LEU A 112 -11.71 -3.52 -2.39
N LEU A 113 -10.82 -3.93 -1.50
CA LEU A 113 -9.56 -3.24 -1.24
C LEU A 113 -8.51 -3.81 -2.18
N VAL A 114 -7.87 -2.96 -2.97
CA VAL A 114 -6.78 -3.29 -3.87
C VAL A 114 -5.91 -2.05 -4.03
N HIS A 115 -4.59 -2.18 -4.01
CA HIS A 115 -3.72 -1.02 -3.91
C HIS A 115 -3.71 -0.16 -5.19
N GLY A 116 -3.33 -0.71 -6.33
CA GLY A 116 -3.24 0.00 -7.62
C GLY A 116 -4.49 -0.11 -8.50
N GLY A 117 -5.38 -1.05 -8.21
CA GLY A 117 -6.55 -1.32 -9.06
C GLY A 117 -6.24 -2.31 -10.19
N LEU A 118 -6.88 -2.15 -11.34
CA LEU A 118 -6.75 -3.04 -12.49
C LEU A 118 -6.62 -2.22 -13.78
N LEU A 119 -5.87 -2.73 -14.76
CA LEU A 119 -5.83 -2.14 -16.10
C LEU A 119 -7.06 -2.52 -16.92
N ASP A 120 -7.42 -1.68 -17.90
CA ASP A 120 -8.56 -1.85 -18.81
C ASP A 120 -8.61 -3.23 -19.50
N GLU A 121 -7.45 -3.83 -19.77
CA GLU A 121 -7.36 -5.17 -20.39
C GLU A 121 -7.98 -6.28 -19.53
N TYR A 122 -8.16 -6.04 -18.23
CA TYR A 122 -8.81 -6.95 -17.29
C TYR A 122 -10.31 -6.64 -17.07
N TYR A 123 -10.87 -5.64 -17.77
CA TYR A 123 -12.28 -5.24 -17.62
C TYR A 123 -13.20 -6.15 -18.45
N LYS A 124 -13.35 -7.40 -17.98
CA LYS A 124 -14.28 -8.38 -18.54
C LYS A 124 -15.42 -8.68 -17.55
N PRO A 125 -16.65 -8.96 -18.01
CA PRO A 125 -17.82 -9.15 -17.14
C PRO A 125 -17.64 -10.18 -16.03
N ASP A 126 -16.83 -11.22 -16.27
CA ASP A 126 -16.60 -12.33 -15.34
C ASP A 126 -15.15 -12.36 -14.82
N ILE A 127 -14.50 -11.20 -14.67
CA ILE A 127 -13.13 -11.16 -14.13
C ILE A 127 -13.10 -11.63 -12.68
N HIS A 128 -12.23 -12.62 -12.40
CA HIS A 128 -11.82 -12.98 -11.06
C HIS A 128 -10.46 -12.35 -10.76
N LEU A 129 -10.32 -11.64 -9.64
CA LEU A 129 -9.05 -11.01 -9.25
C LEU A 129 -7.89 -12.00 -9.11
N SER A 130 -8.17 -13.26 -8.81
CA SER A 130 -7.17 -14.33 -8.78
C SER A 130 -6.52 -14.61 -10.14
N GLU A 131 -7.14 -14.15 -11.25
CA GLU A 131 -6.59 -14.24 -12.61
C GLU A 131 -5.75 -13.03 -12.99
N VAL A 132 -5.79 -11.95 -12.20
CA VAL A 132 -5.03 -10.72 -12.46
C VAL A 132 -3.63 -10.89 -11.87
N PRO A 133 -2.55 -10.63 -12.63
CA PRO A 133 -1.21 -10.70 -12.10
C PRO A 133 -1.04 -9.78 -10.88
N PRO A 134 -0.34 -10.22 -9.81
CA PRO A 134 -0.13 -9.37 -8.65
C PRO A 134 0.57 -8.04 -8.95
N GLU A 135 1.44 -8.00 -9.96
CA GLU A 135 2.09 -6.77 -10.40
C GLU A 135 1.07 -5.74 -10.90
N VAL A 136 0.10 -6.13 -11.72
CA VAL A 136 -1.02 -5.27 -12.12
C VAL A 136 -1.74 -4.72 -10.89
N LEU A 137 -2.06 -5.56 -9.90
CA LEU A 137 -2.84 -5.16 -8.72
C LEU A 137 -2.16 -4.11 -7.84
N VAL A 138 -0.83 -4.03 -7.87
CA VAL A 138 -0.06 -3.08 -7.07
C VAL A 138 0.55 -1.93 -7.87
N TRP A 139 0.69 -2.06 -9.19
CA TRP A 139 1.36 -1.04 -10.03
C TRP A 139 0.41 -0.25 -10.95
N SER A 140 -0.83 -0.68 -11.11
CA SER A 140 -1.76 -0.05 -12.06
C SER A 140 -2.00 1.43 -11.75
N HIS A 141 -1.99 2.26 -12.79
CA HIS A 141 -2.44 3.66 -12.71
C HIS A 141 -3.81 3.73 -13.36
N ILE A 142 -4.84 3.94 -12.54
CA ILE A 142 -6.23 3.95 -13.00
C ILE A 142 -6.82 5.37 -12.93
N GLY A 143 -7.83 5.64 -13.76
CA GLY A 143 -8.65 6.83 -13.71
C GLY A 143 -9.56 6.89 -12.47
N ILE A 144 -10.17 8.07 -12.23
CA ILE A 144 -11.00 8.32 -11.05
C ILE A 144 -12.30 7.51 -10.99
N ASP A 145 -12.73 6.95 -12.12
CA ASP A 145 -14.00 6.21 -12.29
C ASP A 145 -13.78 4.74 -12.68
N ASP A 146 -12.52 4.30 -12.65
CA ASP A 146 -12.08 3.02 -13.22
C ASP A 146 -12.34 1.86 -12.27
N ASN A 147 -13.61 1.42 -12.24
CA ASN A 147 -14.04 0.23 -11.52
C ASN A 147 -14.80 -0.71 -12.47
N PRO A 148 -14.27 -1.90 -12.80
CA PRO A 148 -14.95 -2.86 -13.67
C PRO A 148 -16.13 -3.59 -13.00
N PHE A 149 -16.25 -3.50 -11.67
CA PHE A 149 -17.27 -4.21 -10.90
C PHE A 149 -18.52 -3.36 -10.71
N SER A 150 -19.67 -3.89 -11.12
CA SER A 150 -20.95 -3.17 -11.05
C SER A 150 -21.64 -3.24 -9.68
N ASP A 151 -21.31 -4.24 -8.85
CA ASP A 151 -21.92 -4.50 -7.55
C ASP A 151 -20.93 -4.40 -6.37
N VAL A 152 -19.73 -3.88 -6.63
CA VAL A 152 -18.66 -3.75 -5.63
C VAL A 152 -18.10 -2.34 -5.66
N THR A 153 -17.94 -1.74 -4.48
CA THR A 153 -17.22 -0.49 -4.32
C THR A 153 -15.72 -0.77 -4.14
N MET A 154 -14.87 -0.20 -5.00
CA MET A 154 -13.42 -0.39 -4.93
C MET A 154 -12.77 0.68 -4.02
N ILE A 155 -11.81 0.28 -3.20
CA ILE A 155 -10.98 1.17 -2.36
C ILE A 155 -9.55 1.02 -2.85
N VAL A 156 -8.97 2.11 -3.35
CA VAL A 156 -7.64 2.13 -3.97
C VAL A 156 -6.71 3.17 -3.34
N GLY A 157 -5.41 2.88 -3.40
CA GLY A 157 -4.33 3.79 -3.02
C GLY A 157 -3.44 4.10 -4.22
N HIS A 158 -2.13 3.92 -4.03
CA HIS A 158 -1.06 3.99 -5.04
C HIS A 158 -0.81 5.35 -5.67
N VAL A 159 -1.80 5.89 -6.38
CA VAL A 159 -1.70 7.20 -7.02
C VAL A 159 -2.20 8.26 -6.04
N PRO A 160 -1.34 9.15 -5.53
CA PRO A 160 -1.76 10.17 -4.60
C PRO A 160 -2.85 11.06 -5.20
N THR A 161 -3.86 11.43 -4.43
CA THR A 161 -5.06 12.11 -4.95
C THR A 161 -4.76 13.44 -5.64
N PHE A 162 -3.72 14.16 -5.20
CA PHE A 162 -3.28 15.41 -5.84
C PHE A 162 -2.76 15.22 -7.28
N CYS A 163 -2.37 14.01 -7.67
CA CYS A 163 -1.94 13.70 -9.04
C CYS A 163 -3.11 13.68 -10.04
N TYR A 164 -4.36 13.53 -9.56
CA TYR A 164 -5.56 13.63 -10.39
C TYR A 164 -6.03 15.06 -10.63
N GLY A 165 -5.50 16.02 -9.86
CA GLY A 165 -5.85 17.44 -9.96
C GLY A 165 -5.66 18.17 -8.63
N PRO A 166 -5.32 19.48 -8.67
CA PRO A 166 -5.12 20.29 -7.45
C PRO A 166 -6.38 20.37 -6.58
N GLU A 167 -7.57 20.23 -7.18
CA GLU A 167 -8.83 20.19 -6.46
C GLU A 167 -8.97 18.98 -5.54
N TYR A 168 -8.20 17.91 -5.74
CA TYR A 168 -8.24 16.65 -4.97
C TYR A 168 -7.21 16.60 -3.83
N GLU A 169 -6.43 17.65 -3.66
CA GLU A 169 -5.42 17.72 -2.61
C GLU A 169 -6.02 17.58 -1.20
N ASN A 170 -5.35 16.81 -0.34
CA ASN A 170 -5.71 16.56 1.06
C ASN A 170 -7.09 15.91 1.28
N LYS A 171 -7.67 15.27 0.27
CA LYS A 171 -8.94 14.56 0.42
C LYS A 171 -9.01 13.28 -0.40
N ILE A 172 -9.89 12.41 0.04
CA ILE A 172 -10.31 11.19 -0.64
C ILE A 172 -11.11 11.60 -1.89
N ILE A 173 -10.86 10.92 -3.01
CA ILE A 173 -11.63 11.10 -4.25
C ILE A 173 -12.78 10.09 -4.26
N HIS A 174 -13.97 10.58 -4.58
CA HIS A 174 -15.13 9.75 -4.86
C HIS A 174 -15.30 9.63 -6.36
N GLY A 175 -15.17 8.42 -6.88
CA GLY A 175 -15.61 8.12 -8.23
C GLY A 175 -17.13 8.24 -8.37
N LYS A 176 -17.60 8.17 -9.61
CA LYS A 176 -19.00 8.32 -9.96
C LYS A 176 -19.88 7.34 -9.18
N ASN A 177 -20.91 7.86 -8.54
CA ASN A 177 -21.86 7.10 -7.72
C ASN A 177 -21.19 6.31 -6.57
N ASP A 178 -20.03 6.74 -6.07
CA ASP A 178 -19.23 6.03 -5.06
C ASP A 178 -18.91 4.57 -5.45
N THR A 179 -18.69 4.32 -6.75
CA THR A 179 -18.21 3.02 -7.21
C THR A 179 -16.75 2.80 -6.81
N ILE A 180 -15.98 3.85 -6.59
CA ILE A 180 -14.56 3.77 -6.21
C ILE A 180 -14.18 4.92 -5.29
N PHE A 181 -13.27 4.65 -4.35
CA PHE A 181 -12.64 5.63 -3.48
C PHE A 181 -11.11 5.58 -3.61
N HIS A 182 -10.48 6.71 -3.94
CA HIS A 182 -9.01 6.85 -3.89
C HIS A 182 -8.61 7.46 -2.56
N ILE A 183 -7.94 6.67 -1.72
CA ILE A 183 -7.66 7.03 -0.33
C ILE A 183 -6.23 7.49 -0.05
N ASP A 184 -5.32 7.37 -1.01
CA ASP A 184 -3.96 7.90 -0.87
C ASP A 184 -3.95 9.44 -0.97
N CYS A 185 -4.13 10.10 0.16
CA CYS A 185 -4.12 11.56 0.24
C CYS A 185 -2.70 12.18 0.24
N GLY A 186 -1.66 11.40 -0.05
CA GLY A 186 -0.28 11.87 -0.22
C GLY A 186 0.41 12.25 1.08
N CYS A 187 0.15 11.53 2.17
CA CYS A 187 0.68 11.85 3.51
C CYS A 187 2.19 12.07 3.52
N VAL A 188 2.97 11.19 2.87
CA VAL A 188 4.44 11.29 2.86
C VAL A 188 4.96 12.54 2.12
N TYR A 189 4.15 13.12 1.24
CA TYR A 189 4.44 14.36 0.52
C TYR A 189 4.01 15.63 1.28
N GLY A 190 3.71 15.51 2.57
CA GLY A 190 3.33 16.63 3.43
C GLY A 190 1.87 17.07 3.29
N ARG A 191 1.01 16.19 2.76
CA ARG A 191 -0.44 16.39 2.68
C ARG A 191 -1.13 15.75 3.90
N SER A 192 -2.08 14.84 3.70
CA SER A 192 -2.84 14.22 4.79
C SER A 192 -2.85 12.70 4.65
N LEU A 193 -3.00 12.01 5.77
CA LEU A 193 -3.40 10.60 5.81
C LEU A 193 -4.92 10.55 5.83
N GLY A 194 -5.52 9.91 4.82
CA GLY A 194 -6.96 9.71 4.71
C GLY A 194 -7.37 8.35 5.27
N CYS A 195 -8.55 8.29 5.88
CA CYS A 195 -9.19 7.07 6.32
C CYS A 195 -10.69 7.16 6.08
N ILE A 196 -11.30 6.11 5.55
CA ILE A 196 -12.74 6.00 5.35
C ILE A 196 -13.29 4.86 6.19
N ARG A 197 -14.33 5.14 6.97
CA ARG A 197 -15.10 4.10 7.67
C ARG A 197 -16.16 3.57 6.73
N LEU A 198 -16.12 2.26 6.46
CA LEU A 198 -16.98 1.65 5.45
C LEU A 198 -18.46 1.56 5.86
N ASP A 199 -18.77 1.55 7.16
CA ASP A 199 -20.15 1.48 7.67
C ASP A 199 -21.05 2.63 7.20
N ASP A 200 -20.49 3.84 7.16
CA ASP A 200 -21.22 5.08 6.88
C ASP A 200 -20.50 5.99 5.88
N LYS A 201 -19.41 5.50 5.27
CA LYS A 201 -18.53 6.22 4.35
C LYS A 201 -17.95 7.51 4.95
N LYS A 202 -17.87 7.61 6.27
CA LYS A 202 -17.34 8.79 6.94
C LYS A 202 -15.83 8.85 6.77
N GLU A 203 -15.35 10.01 6.32
CA GLU A 203 -13.93 10.27 6.11
C GLU A 203 -13.29 10.93 7.34
N PHE A 204 -12.03 10.58 7.57
CA PHE A 204 -11.17 11.09 8.63
C PHE A 204 -9.82 11.44 8.03
N TYR A 205 -9.22 12.51 8.56
CA TYR A 205 -7.95 13.03 8.05
C TYR A 205 -7.02 13.39 9.19
N VAL A 206 -5.75 13.02 9.04
CA VAL A 206 -4.65 13.47 9.91
C VAL A 206 -3.64 14.21 9.03
N LYS A 207 -3.33 15.46 9.39
CA LYS A 207 -2.33 16.24 8.66
C LYS A 207 -0.95 15.62 8.82
N SER A 208 -0.20 15.58 7.74
CA SER A 208 1.16 15.08 7.74
C SER A 208 2.08 15.98 8.57
N SER A 209 3.03 15.36 9.27
CA SER A 209 4.18 16.03 9.86
C SER A 209 5.36 16.16 8.90
N MET A 210 5.26 15.61 7.68
CA MET A 210 6.30 15.71 6.66
C MET A 210 6.28 17.10 6.01
N PRO A 211 7.43 17.61 5.53
CA PRO A 211 7.47 18.82 4.73
C PRO A 211 6.59 18.69 3.49
N TYR A 212 5.88 19.76 3.15
CA TYR A 212 5.11 19.82 1.92
C TYR A 212 6.06 19.79 0.70
N VAL A 213 5.81 18.86 -0.22
CA VAL A 213 6.57 18.73 -1.46
C VAL A 213 5.72 19.25 -2.62
N HIS A 214 6.25 20.26 -3.31
CA HIS A 214 5.71 20.69 -4.60
C HIS A 214 6.17 19.69 -5.66
N CYS A 215 5.24 18.82 -6.08
CA CYS A 215 5.41 17.90 -7.19
C CYS A 215 5.11 18.58 -8.53
#